data_AF-A0A2W5HA65-F1
#
_entry.id   AF-A0A2W5HA65-F1
#
_cell.length_a   1.000
_cell.length_b   1.000
_cell.length_c   1.000
_cell.angle_alpha   90.00
_cell.angle_beta   90.00
_cell.angle_gamma   90.00
#
_symmetry.space_group_name_H-M   'P 1'
#
loop_
_entity.id
_entity.type
_entity.pdbx_description
1 polymer ?
#
loop_
_entity_poly.entity_id
_entity_poly.type
_entity_poly.pdbx_seq_one_letter_code
_entity_poly.pdbx_strand_id
1 'polypeptide(L)'
;MIRLFATFSALLFTSLPSFAQETAPEQALEHAVDEAVVEEVHQAHDGGGLPQFNPETWASQIFWLAISFAFLYFFFSKFILPSLTATIEKRTDKIQGDIKAAENLSSRAEQIRLAYEAEFKMASGKATADIKAIDDEAKAKLANSLTEFRARYEAEIKTVEQRLEDSKEAVLGDMNKLAAEIAAQAAQKIAGISADPSQADSIVQSIKNKAA
;
A
#
# COMPACT_ATOMS: atom_id res chain seq x y z
N MET A 1 16.01 -22.65 -10.30
CA MET A 1 16.95 -23.73 -10.66
C MET A 1 18.37 -23.22 -10.47
N ILE A 2 18.88 -23.20 -9.23
CA ILE A 2 20.30 -23.16 -8.77
C ILE A 2 20.23 -23.23 -7.24
N ARG A 3 20.31 -24.45 -6.70
CA ARG A 3 20.58 -24.80 -5.30
C ARG A 3 21.20 -26.19 -5.36
N LEU A 4 22.53 -26.29 -5.45
CA LEU A 4 23.31 -27.48 -5.05
C LEU A 4 24.80 -27.26 -5.37
N PHE A 5 25.50 -26.43 -4.58
CA PHE A 5 26.98 -26.43 -4.60
C PHE A 5 27.51 -26.27 -3.17
N ALA A 6 26.87 -26.99 -2.24
CA ALA A 6 27.28 -27.11 -0.86
C ALA A 6 27.06 -28.56 -0.44
N THR A 7 28.03 -29.44 -0.75
CA THR A 7 28.29 -30.76 -0.09
C THR A 7 29.24 -31.60 -0.96
N PHE A 8 30.52 -31.21 -1.07
CA PHE A 8 31.55 -32.18 -1.49
C PHE A 8 32.87 -31.86 -0.79
N SER A 9 32.80 -31.82 0.53
CA SER A 9 33.94 -31.82 1.44
C SER A 9 33.64 -32.89 2.48
N ALA A 10 33.98 -34.15 2.15
CA ALA A 10 34.17 -35.29 3.05
C ALA A 10 34.07 -36.58 2.25
N LEU A 11 35.18 -37.08 1.73
CA LEU A 11 35.54 -38.50 1.65
C LEU A 11 36.79 -38.61 0.79
N LEU A 12 37.94 -38.86 1.41
CA LEU A 12 39.04 -39.71 0.92
C LEU A 12 40.20 -39.67 1.93
N PHE A 13 39.87 -39.98 3.19
CA PHE A 13 40.86 -40.37 4.18
C PHE A 13 40.27 -41.53 4.97
N THR A 14 40.61 -42.76 4.57
CA THR A 14 40.70 -43.99 5.41
C THR A 14 40.75 -45.22 4.52
N SER A 15 41.94 -45.80 4.34
CA SER A 15 42.18 -47.26 4.37
C SER A 15 43.63 -47.59 3.99
N LEU A 16 44.39 -47.97 5.00
CA LEU A 16 45.64 -48.75 5.01
C LEU A 16 45.57 -49.52 6.36
N PRO A 17 46.27 -50.65 6.62
CA PRO A 17 47.23 -51.41 5.80
C PRO A 17 47.06 -52.97 5.88
N SER A 18 47.77 -53.77 5.07
CA SER A 18 48.28 -55.10 5.52
C SER A 18 49.13 -55.86 4.49
N PHE A 19 50.22 -56.43 5.04
CA PHE A 19 51.03 -57.58 4.60
C PHE A 19 51.99 -57.39 3.40
N ALA A 20 53.30 -57.16 3.61
CA ALA A 20 54.40 -58.14 3.95
C ALA A 20 54.76 -59.05 2.76
N GLN A 21 55.99 -59.42 2.43
CA GLN A 21 57.38 -59.14 2.82
C GLN A 21 58.26 -59.95 1.83
N GLU A 22 59.39 -59.44 1.32
CA GLU A 22 60.54 -60.22 0.80
C GLU A 22 61.66 -59.21 0.41
N THR A 23 62.54 -58.79 1.33
CA THR A 23 63.93 -59.26 1.53
C THR A 23 64.85 -59.37 0.30
N ALA A 24 65.69 -58.34 0.16
CA ALA A 24 67.15 -58.39 -0.08
C ALA A 24 67.72 -58.56 -1.52
N PRO A 25 68.97 -58.08 -1.77
CA PRO A 25 69.50 -57.66 -3.08
C PRO A 25 70.61 -58.58 -3.64
N GLU A 26 70.79 -58.65 -4.97
CA GLU A 26 72.06 -58.87 -5.70
C GLU A 26 71.72 -59.10 -7.20
N GLN A 27 72.09 -58.17 -8.08
CA GLN A 27 73.25 -58.25 -8.99
C GLN A 27 73.06 -59.10 -10.26
N ALA A 28 73.05 -58.36 -11.37
CA ALA A 28 73.88 -58.54 -12.56
C ALA A 28 73.39 -59.42 -13.73
N LEU A 29 73.55 -58.79 -14.91
CA LEU A 29 73.94 -59.36 -16.20
C LEU A 29 72.93 -60.25 -16.94
N GLU A 30 72.22 -59.66 -17.90
CA GLU A 30 72.41 -59.93 -19.34
C GLU A 30 71.28 -59.31 -20.17
N HIS A 31 71.56 -58.19 -20.84
CA HIS A 31 71.12 -57.98 -22.22
C HIS A 31 71.93 -56.83 -22.82
N ALA A 32 73.05 -57.24 -23.41
CA ALA A 32 73.73 -56.46 -24.43
C ALA A 32 73.01 -56.64 -25.77
N VAL A 33 73.25 -55.66 -26.64
CA VAL A 33 72.99 -55.62 -28.08
C VAL A 33 71.62 -55.09 -28.49
N ASP A 34 71.48 -53.76 -28.47
CA ASP A 34 71.27 -53.08 -29.75
C ASP A 34 72.07 -51.78 -29.79
N GLU A 35 72.84 -51.65 -30.86
CA GLU A 35 73.89 -50.68 -31.11
C GLU A 35 73.26 -49.54 -31.90
N ALA A 36 72.97 -48.42 -31.23
CA ALA A 36 72.71 -47.15 -31.88
C ALA A 36 73.61 -46.09 -31.24
N VAL A 37 74.76 -45.93 -31.88
CA VAL A 37 75.75 -44.87 -31.65
C VAL A 37 75.02 -43.52 -31.69
N VAL A 38 74.73 -42.97 -30.52
CA VAL A 38 74.69 -41.52 -30.35
C VAL A 38 76.11 -41.16 -29.92
N GLU A 39 76.89 -40.64 -30.86
CA GLU A 39 78.17 -40.00 -30.57
C GLU A 39 77.95 -38.95 -29.48
N GLU A 40 78.37 -39.29 -28.26
CA GLU A 40 78.81 -38.27 -27.31
C GLU A 40 80.02 -37.57 -27.93
N VAL A 41 79.79 -36.36 -28.44
CA VAL A 41 80.88 -35.41 -28.64
C VAL A 41 81.25 -34.85 -27.27
N HIS A 42 82.08 -35.60 -26.56
CA HIS A 42 82.85 -35.12 -25.43
C HIS A 42 83.90 -34.13 -25.96
N GLN A 43 83.56 -32.83 -25.97
CA GLN A 43 84.54 -31.79 -26.24
C GLN A 43 85.30 -31.48 -24.94
N ALA A 44 86.59 -31.81 -24.95
CA ALA A 44 87.51 -31.59 -23.85
C ALA A 44 87.58 -30.09 -23.46
N HIS A 45 87.42 -29.85 -22.17
CA HIS A 45 87.58 -28.57 -21.49
C HIS A 45 89.00 -28.02 -21.65
N ASP A 46 89.12 -26.78 -22.13
CA ASP A 46 90.24 -25.90 -21.84
C ASP A 46 89.71 -24.67 -21.10
N GLY A 47 90.14 -24.48 -19.85
CA GLY A 47 90.10 -23.24 -19.07
C GLY A 47 88.78 -22.49 -18.83
N GLY A 48 88.14 -22.74 -17.68
CA GLY A 48 87.54 -21.66 -16.86
C GLY A 48 86.01 -21.63 -16.69
N GLY A 49 85.55 -21.95 -15.47
CA GLY A 49 84.21 -21.59 -14.97
C GLY A 49 83.10 -22.61 -15.27
N LEU A 50 82.05 -22.58 -14.45
CA LEU A 50 80.85 -23.41 -14.65
C LEU A 50 80.33 -23.18 -16.09
N PRO A 51 80.02 -24.24 -16.87
CA PRO A 51 79.69 -24.13 -18.30
C PRO A 51 78.48 -23.23 -18.60
N GLN A 52 77.67 -22.89 -17.60
CA GLN A 52 76.56 -21.91 -17.68
C GLN A 52 76.99 -20.43 -17.75
N PHE A 53 78.26 -20.11 -17.47
CA PHE A 53 78.78 -18.74 -17.46
C PHE A 53 79.69 -18.41 -18.65
N ASN A 54 79.68 -19.24 -19.69
CA ASN A 54 80.42 -18.96 -20.92
C ASN A 54 79.77 -17.78 -21.69
N PRO A 55 80.44 -16.62 -21.81
CA PRO A 55 79.86 -15.39 -22.37
C PRO A 55 79.57 -15.48 -23.87
N GLU A 56 80.14 -16.46 -24.58
CA GLU A 56 79.89 -16.69 -26.01
C GLU A 56 78.43 -17.10 -26.30
N THR A 57 77.74 -17.75 -25.36
CA THR A 57 76.33 -18.18 -25.55
C THR A 57 75.33 -17.10 -25.16
N TRP A 58 75.75 -16.08 -24.41
CA TRP A 58 74.87 -15.02 -23.90
C TRP A 58 74.28 -14.16 -25.03
N ALA A 59 75.03 -13.92 -26.11
CA ALA A 59 74.53 -13.16 -27.25
C ALA A 59 73.32 -13.85 -27.92
N SER A 60 73.40 -15.17 -28.12
CA SER A 60 72.32 -15.97 -28.69
C SER A 60 71.11 -16.05 -27.75
N GLN A 61 71.35 -16.24 -26.45
CA GLN A 61 70.28 -16.28 -25.44
C GLN A 61 69.53 -14.95 -25.36
N ILE A 62 70.24 -13.82 -25.36
CA ILE A 62 69.63 -12.48 -25.34
C ILE A 62 68.90 -12.18 -26.65
N PHE A 63 69.42 -12.63 -27.80
CA PHE A 63 68.73 -12.49 -29.09
C PHE A 63 67.38 -13.22 -29.10
N TRP A 64 67.35 -14.50 -28.68
CA TRP A 64 66.10 -15.25 -28.59
C TRP A 64 65.17 -14.75 -27.48
N LEU A 65 65.72 -14.29 -26.35
CA LEU A 65 64.97 -13.61 -25.30
C LEU A 65 64.29 -12.36 -25.86
N ALA A 66 65.00 -11.52 -26.61
CA ALA A 66 64.45 -10.32 -27.21
C ALA A 66 63.34 -10.65 -28.22
N ILE A 67 63.52 -11.68 -29.06
CA ILE A 67 62.50 -12.12 -30.02
C ILE A 67 61.25 -12.64 -29.30
N SER A 68 61.41 -13.57 -28.35
CA SER A 68 60.29 -14.15 -27.61
C SER A 68 59.59 -13.11 -26.74
N PHE A 69 60.34 -12.19 -26.11
CA PHE A 69 59.79 -11.09 -25.33
C PHE A 69 59.05 -10.09 -26.21
N ALA A 70 59.59 -9.72 -27.38
CA ALA A 70 58.91 -8.84 -28.32
C ALA A 70 57.61 -9.47 -28.85
N PHE A 71 57.63 -10.76 -29.18
CA PHE A 71 56.44 -11.51 -29.57
C PHE A 71 55.37 -11.52 -28.45
N LEU A 72 55.78 -11.85 -27.22
CA LEU A 72 54.88 -11.85 -26.06
C LEU A 72 54.34 -10.46 -25.77
N TYR A 73 55.17 -9.42 -25.84
CA TYR A 73 54.78 -8.03 -25.65
C TYR A 73 53.72 -7.59 -26.65
N PHE A 74 53.92 -7.92 -27.93
CA PHE A 74 52.94 -7.60 -28.97
C PHE A 74 51.62 -8.33 -28.73
N PHE A 75 51.67 -9.61 -28.34
CA PHE A 75 50.47 -10.38 -27.99
C PHE A 75 49.73 -9.78 -26.78
N PHE A 76 50.43 -9.43 -25.70
CA PHE A 76 49.83 -8.82 -24.51
C PHE A 76 49.21 -7.46 -24.78
N SER A 77 49.94 -6.61 -25.52
CA SER A 77 49.49 -5.28 -25.89
C SER A 77 48.22 -5.34 -26.74
N LYS A 78 48.16 -6.27 -27.70
CA LYS A 78 47.04 -6.33 -28.66
C LYS A 78 45.84 -7.14 -28.18
N PHE A 79 46.00 -8.13 -27.30
CA PHE A 79 44.92 -9.02 -26.87
C PHE A 79 44.51 -8.86 -25.41
N ILE A 80 45.47 -8.82 -24.49
CA ILE A 80 45.18 -8.87 -23.04
C ILE A 80 44.71 -7.49 -22.54
N LEU A 81 45.45 -6.43 -22.85
CA LEU A 81 45.09 -5.07 -22.42
C LEU A 81 43.70 -4.61 -22.90
N PRO A 82 43.32 -4.73 -24.19
CA PRO A 82 42.00 -4.26 -24.62
C PRO A 82 40.85 -5.05 -24.00
N SER A 83 41.03 -6.36 -23.76
CA SER A 83 40.01 -7.19 -23.11
C SER A 83 39.76 -6.78 -21.65
N LEU A 84 40.83 -6.44 -20.92
CA LEU A 84 40.73 -5.97 -19.55
C LEU A 84 40.07 -4.59 -19.46
N THR A 85 40.50 -3.65 -20.31
CA THR A 85 39.90 -2.31 -20.38
C THR A 85 38.42 -2.37 -20.71
N ALA A 86 38.02 -3.16 -21.72
CA ALA A 86 36.61 -3.32 -22.10
C ALA A 86 35.75 -3.87 -20.95
N THR A 87 36.30 -4.74 -20.10
CA THR A 87 35.57 -5.27 -18.92
C THR A 87 35.38 -4.19 -17.85
N ILE A 88 36.39 -3.36 -17.60
CA ILE A 88 36.32 -2.27 -16.61
C ILE A 88 35.34 -1.20 -17.10
N GLU A 89 35.41 -0.81 -18.37
CA GLU A 89 34.46 0.12 -18.99
C GLU A 89 33.04 -0.40 -18.91
N LYS A 90 32.79 -1.66 -19.32
CA LYS A 90 31.45 -2.27 -19.23
C LYS A 90 30.88 -2.25 -17.81
N ARG A 91 31.70 -2.53 -16.79
CA ARG A 91 31.26 -2.46 -15.39
C ARG A 91 30.95 -1.03 -14.97
N THR A 92 31.81 -0.09 -15.37
CA THR A 92 31.65 1.33 -15.08
C THR A 92 30.37 1.88 -15.72
N ASP A 93 30.14 1.59 -17.00
CA ASP A 93 28.93 1.96 -17.74
C ASP A 93 27.68 1.37 -17.11
N LYS A 94 27.75 0.10 -16.69
CA LYS A 94 26.63 -0.55 -15.99
C LYS A 94 26.34 0.13 -14.66
N ILE A 95 27.36 0.43 -13.85
CA ILE A 95 27.19 1.13 -12.57
C ILE A 95 26.59 2.52 -12.79
N GLN A 96 27.12 3.29 -13.75
CA GLN A 96 26.57 4.60 -14.08
C GLN A 96 25.13 4.51 -14.59
N GLY A 97 24.83 3.51 -15.41
CA GLY A 97 23.48 3.21 -15.87
C GLY A 97 22.52 2.87 -14.74
N ASP A 98 22.95 2.00 -13.82
CA ASP A 98 22.17 1.58 -12.65
C ASP A 98 21.92 2.77 -11.70
N ILE A 99 22.92 3.65 -11.49
CA ILE A 99 22.76 4.89 -10.68
C ILE A 99 21.74 5.83 -11.35
N LYS A 100 21.88 6.12 -12.64
CA LYS A 100 20.93 6.98 -13.37
C LYS A 100 19.51 6.39 -13.38
N ALA A 101 19.39 5.07 -13.51
CA ALA A 101 18.11 4.39 -13.44
C ALA A 101 17.49 4.52 -12.04
N ALA A 102 18.29 4.34 -10.98
CA ALA A 102 17.85 4.52 -9.60
C ALA A 102 17.42 5.95 -9.29
N GLU A 103 18.17 6.96 -9.76
CA GLU A 103 17.83 8.38 -9.62
C GLU A 103 16.52 8.71 -10.35
N ASN A 104 16.36 8.24 -11.59
CA ASN A 104 15.13 8.41 -12.35
C ASN A 104 13.93 7.74 -11.67
N LEU A 105 14.12 6.52 -11.14
CA LEU A 105 13.06 5.80 -10.44
C LEU A 105 12.68 6.50 -9.13
N SER A 106 13.66 7.02 -8.39
CA SER A 106 13.46 7.80 -7.17
C SER A 106 12.72 9.11 -7.47
N SER A 107 13.11 9.82 -8.53
CA SER A 107 12.43 11.05 -8.97
C SER A 107 10.98 10.77 -9.38
N ARG A 108 10.71 9.69 -10.13
CA ARG A 108 9.34 9.28 -10.49
C ARG A 108 8.52 8.90 -9.27
N ALA A 109 9.09 8.15 -8.33
CA ALA A 109 8.41 7.78 -7.09
C ALA A 109 8.04 9.03 -6.28
N GLU A 110 8.95 10.01 -6.19
CA GLU A 110 8.67 11.28 -5.52
C GLU A 110 7.59 12.09 -6.23
N GLN A 111 7.60 12.17 -7.56
CA GLN A 111 6.54 12.83 -8.33
C GLN A 111 5.18 12.17 -8.11
N ILE A 112 5.13 10.83 -8.11
CA ILE A 112 3.90 10.08 -7.83
C ILE A 112 3.43 10.33 -6.39
N ARG A 113 4.35 10.33 -5.42
CA ARG A 113 4.03 10.63 -4.02
C ARG A 113 3.44 12.02 -3.87
N LEU A 114 4.04 13.03 -4.48
CA LEU A 114 3.56 14.42 -4.44
C LEU A 114 2.20 14.57 -5.11
N ALA A 115 1.99 13.94 -6.27
CA ALA A 115 0.69 13.94 -6.95
C ALA A 115 -0.38 13.27 -6.09
N TYR A 116 -0.09 12.11 -5.52
CA TYR A 116 -1.01 11.39 -4.64
C TYR A 116 -1.34 12.21 -3.38
N GLU A 117 -0.36 12.86 -2.75
CA GLU A 117 -0.59 13.72 -1.58
C GLU A 117 -1.43 14.94 -1.92
N ALA A 118 -1.25 15.53 -3.10
CA ALA A 118 -2.06 16.65 -3.58
C ALA A 118 -3.51 16.20 -3.83
N GLU A 119 -3.71 15.08 -4.52
CA GLU A 119 -5.02 14.50 -4.76
C GLU A 119 -5.73 14.14 -3.46
N PHE A 120 -5.01 13.52 -2.51
CA PHE A 120 -5.56 13.17 -1.20
C PHE A 120 -5.99 14.41 -0.41
N LYS A 121 -5.16 15.46 -0.37
CA LYS A 121 -5.52 16.73 0.28
C LYS A 121 -6.74 17.38 -0.37
N MET A 122 -6.82 17.37 -1.70
CA MET A 122 -7.96 17.91 -2.43
C MET A 122 -9.24 17.10 -2.16
N ALA A 123 -9.16 15.77 -2.20
CA ALA A 123 -10.29 14.88 -1.93
C ALA A 123 -10.76 15.01 -0.48
N SER A 124 -9.84 15.03 0.49
CA SER A 124 -10.16 15.23 1.90
C SER A 124 -10.78 16.61 2.14
N GLY A 125 -10.22 17.67 1.53
CA GLY A 125 -10.77 19.02 1.64
C GLY A 125 -12.17 19.13 1.05
N LYS A 126 -12.40 18.51 -0.11
CA LYS A 126 -13.72 18.44 -0.74
C LYS A 126 -14.72 17.67 0.14
N ALA A 127 -14.34 16.51 0.66
CA ALA A 127 -15.21 15.73 1.54
C ALA A 127 -15.61 16.52 2.80
N THR A 128 -14.67 17.24 3.43
CA THR A 128 -14.99 18.10 4.58
C THR A 128 -15.93 19.25 4.19
N ALA A 129 -15.71 19.87 3.02
CA ALA A 129 -16.58 20.93 2.52
C ALA A 129 -17.99 20.41 2.21
N ASP A 130 -18.11 19.24 1.57
CA ASP A 130 -19.38 18.59 1.25
C ASP A 130 -20.15 18.20 2.53
N ILE A 131 -19.47 17.63 3.53
CA ILE A 131 -20.08 17.31 4.83
C ILE A 131 -20.63 18.58 5.49
N LYS A 132 -19.86 19.68 5.48
CA LYS A 132 -20.31 20.95 6.05
C LYS A 132 -21.52 21.51 5.30
N ALA A 133 -21.49 21.47 3.96
CA ALA A 133 -22.61 21.93 3.14
C ALA A 133 -23.89 21.11 3.41
N ILE A 134 -23.77 19.79 3.56
CA ILE A 134 -24.88 18.90 3.90
C ILE A 134 -25.42 19.21 5.31
N ASP A 135 -24.55 19.44 6.30
CA ASP A 135 -24.97 19.78 7.67
C ASP A 135 -25.69 21.15 7.71
N ASP A 136 -25.17 22.14 6.99
CA ASP A 136 -25.79 23.46 6.88
C ASP A 136 -27.15 23.38 6.15
N GLU A 137 -27.25 22.61 5.05
CA GLU A 137 -28.51 22.37 4.35
C GLU A 137 -29.52 21.61 5.22
N ALA A 138 -29.08 20.59 5.96
CA ALA A 138 -29.92 19.82 6.86
C ALA A 138 -30.49 20.70 7.98
N LYS A 139 -29.67 21.57 8.58
CA LYS A 139 -30.11 22.55 9.59
C LYS A 139 -31.12 23.53 9.01
N ALA A 140 -30.88 24.04 7.80
CA ALA A 140 -31.82 24.94 7.13
C ALA A 140 -33.16 24.25 6.84
N LYS A 141 -33.15 23.02 6.31
CA LYS A 141 -34.37 22.22 6.08
C LYS A 141 -35.11 21.94 7.38
N LEU A 142 -34.39 21.59 8.45
CA LEU A 142 -34.99 21.36 9.76
C LEU A 142 -35.65 22.63 10.32
N ALA A 143 -34.98 23.78 10.22
CA ALA A 143 -35.53 25.06 10.67
C ALA A 143 -36.81 25.44 9.90
N ASN A 144 -36.81 25.24 8.58
CA ASN A 144 -37.99 25.48 7.74
C ASN A 144 -39.13 24.52 8.10
N SER A 145 -38.85 23.22 8.22
CA SER A 145 -39.84 22.22 8.60
C SER A 145 -40.43 22.49 9.99
N LEU A 146 -39.62 22.90 10.96
CA LEU A 146 -40.10 23.28 12.30
C LEU A 146 -40.99 24.53 12.24
N THR A 147 -40.65 25.50 11.39
CA THR A 147 -41.45 26.72 11.21
C THR A 147 -42.81 26.40 10.59
N GLU A 148 -42.83 25.59 9.52
CA GLU A 148 -44.06 25.12 8.90
C GLU A 148 -44.91 24.28 9.85
N PHE A 149 -44.28 23.37 10.60
CA PHE A 149 -44.95 22.53 11.58
C PHE A 149 -45.60 23.37 12.68
N ARG A 150 -44.88 24.36 13.23
CA ARG A 150 -45.41 25.31 14.22
C ARG A 150 -46.60 26.09 13.66
N ALA A 151 -46.50 26.61 12.44
CA ALA A 151 -47.58 27.37 11.81
C ALA A 151 -48.84 26.50 11.61
N ARG A 152 -48.69 25.24 11.18
CA ARG A 152 -49.80 24.29 11.05
C ARG A 152 -50.42 23.95 12.40
N TYR A 153 -49.60 23.69 13.41
CA TYR A 153 -50.07 23.37 14.76
C TYR A 153 -50.84 24.54 15.38
N GLU A 154 -50.35 25.77 15.23
CA GLU A 154 -51.04 26.97 15.72
C GLU A 154 -52.42 27.15 15.07
N ALA A 155 -52.50 26.90 13.76
CA ALA A 155 -53.77 26.96 13.03
C ALA A 155 -54.76 25.86 13.48
N GLU A 156 -54.26 24.65 13.74
CA GLU A 156 -55.07 23.54 14.25
C GLU A 156 -55.57 23.82 15.67
N ILE A 157 -54.70 24.33 16.56
CA ILE A 157 -55.07 24.75 17.92
C ILE A 157 -56.21 25.78 17.85
N LYS A 158 -56.05 26.83 17.04
CA LYS A 158 -57.09 27.86 16.88
C LYS A 158 -58.42 27.28 16.36
N THR A 159 -58.36 26.32 15.45
CA THR A 159 -59.56 25.65 14.92
C THR A 159 -60.25 24.80 15.99
N VAL A 160 -59.47 24.07 16.80
CA VAL A 160 -59.99 23.28 17.91
C VAL A 160 -60.58 24.19 19.01
N GLU A 161 -59.93 25.31 19.32
CA GLU A 161 -60.44 26.31 20.26
C GLU A 161 -61.78 26.89 19.81
N GLN A 162 -61.91 27.24 18.52
CA GLN A 162 -63.19 27.70 17.95
C GLN A 162 -64.28 26.63 18.07
N ARG A 163 -63.98 25.39 17.68
CA ARG A 163 -64.93 24.27 17.81
C ARG A 163 -65.32 23.99 19.27
N LEU A 164 -64.39 24.19 20.21
CA LEU A 164 -64.67 24.03 21.63
C LEU A 164 -65.61 25.12 22.12
N GLU A 165 -65.42 26.37 21.72
CA GLU A 165 -66.32 27.46 22.08
C GLU A 165 -67.72 27.26 21.44
N ASP A 166 -67.78 26.90 20.15
CA ASP A 166 -69.05 26.58 19.47
C ASP A 166 -69.80 25.43 20.17
N SER A 167 -69.08 24.36 20.55
CA SER A 167 -69.66 23.23 21.26
C SER A 167 -70.15 23.63 22.66
N LYS A 168 -69.42 24.51 23.34
CA LYS A 168 -69.81 25.03 24.66
C LYS A 168 -71.06 25.90 24.55
N GLU A 169 -71.13 26.79 23.55
CA GLU A 169 -72.32 27.59 23.28
C GLU A 169 -73.53 26.71 22.95
N ALA A 170 -73.35 25.67 22.13
CA ALA A 170 -74.40 24.72 21.80
C ALA A 170 -74.92 23.97 23.04
N VAL A 171 -74.03 23.43 23.87
CA VAL A 171 -74.39 22.74 25.12
C VAL A 171 -75.12 23.69 26.08
N LEU A 172 -74.65 24.94 26.24
CA LEU A 172 -75.34 25.93 27.06
C LEU A 172 -76.73 26.27 26.49
N GLY A 173 -76.88 26.34 25.16
CA GLY A 173 -78.16 26.52 24.50
C GLY A 173 -79.14 25.37 24.78
N ASP A 174 -78.67 24.13 24.64
CA ASP A 174 -79.47 22.93 24.88
C ASP A 174 -79.84 22.78 26.37
N MET A 175 -78.92 23.10 27.29
CA MET A 175 -79.21 23.15 28.72
C MET A 175 -80.28 24.19 29.07
N ASN A 176 -80.25 25.36 28.42
CA ASN A 176 -81.28 26.40 28.64
C ASN A 176 -82.65 25.95 28.13
N LYS A 177 -82.73 25.32 26.96
CA LYS A 177 -83.98 24.75 26.43
C LYS A 177 -84.53 23.66 27.35
N LEU A 178 -83.67 22.75 27.81
CA LEU A 178 -84.05 21.70 28.76
C LEU A 178 -84.53 22.29 30.08
N ALA A 179 -83.87 23.33 30.59
CA ALA A 179 -84.30 24.03 31.80
C ALA A 179 -85.66 24.72 31.61
N ALA A 180 -85.90 25.37 30.47
CA ALA A 180 -87.19 25.98 30.13
C ALA A 180 -88.30 24.93 30.05
N GLU A 181 -88.04 23.77 29.43
CA GLU A 181 -88.99 22.66 29.33
C GLU A 181 -89.32 22.07 30.72
N ILE A 182 -88.31 21.81 31.56
CA ILE A 182 -88.52 21.32 32.93
C ILE A 182 -89.30 22.35 33.76
N ALA A 183 -88.97 23.64 33.64
CA ALA A 183 -89.68 24.71 34.35
C ALA A 183 -91.15 24.82 33.91
N ALA A 184 -91.44 24.70 32.60
CA ALA A 184 -92.79 24.68 32.07
C ALA A 184 -93.59 23.46 32.58
N GLN A 185 -92.99 22.27 32.56
CA GLN A 185 -93.61 21.06 33.11
C GLN A 185 -93.87 21.17 34.62
N ALA A 186 -92.93 21.75 35.39
CA ALA A 186 -93.10 22.00 36.81
C ALA A 186 -94.22 23.01 37.10
N ALA A 187 -94.28 24.12 36.34
CA ALA A 187 -95.33 25.12 36.44
C ALA A 187 -96.72 24.53 36.13
N GLN A 188 -96.82 23.69 35.11
CA GLN A 188 -98.06 23.00 34.76
C GLN A 188 -98.52 22.05 35.89
N LYS A 189 -97.59 21.29 36.50
CA LYS A 189 -97.92 20.36 37.59
C LYS A 189 -98.29 21.06 38.91
N ILE A 190 -97.67 22.21 39.23
CA ILE A 190 -97.86 22.90 40.51
C ILE A 190 -99.01 23.92 40.44
N ALA A 191 -99.08 24.73 39.38
CA ALA A 191 -100.01 25.84 39.28
C ALA A 191 -101.23 25.54 38.39
N GLY A 192 -101.24 24.44 37.63
CA GLY A 192 -102.32 24.09 36.69
C GLY A 192 -102.40 25.02 35.47
N ILE A 193 -101.39 25.86 35.26
CA ILE A 193 -101.32 26.83 34.15
C ILE A 193 -100.53 26.17 33.01
N SER A 194 -101.13 26.06 31.83
CA SER A 194 -100.44 25.60 30.62
C SER A 194 -99.52 26.70 30.10
N ALA A 195 -98.25 26.69 30.53
CA ALA A 195 -97.24 27.56 29.94
C ALA A 195 -96.84 27.01 28.57
N ASP A 196 -97.02 27.81 27.51
CA ASP A 196 -96.52 27.48 26.17
C ASP A 196 -94.97 27.41 26.20
N PRO A 197 -94.35 26.32 25.71
CA PRO A 197 -92.90 26.20 25.60
C PRO A 197 -92.22 27.42 24.97
N SER A 198 -92.89 28.08 24.01
CA SER A 198 -92.36 29.28 23.35
C SER A 198 -92.23 30.48 24.30
N GLN A 199 -93.17 30.64 25.25
CA GLN A 199 -93.13 31.73 26.23
C GLN A 199 -92.10 31.45 27.33
N ALA A 200 -91.96 30.20 27.77
CA ALA A 200 -90.95 29.81 28.74
C ALA A 200 -89.52 30.08 28.22
N ASP A 201 -89.25 29.76 26.95
CA ASP A 201 -87.96 30.01 26.31
C ASP A 201 -87.65 31.52 26.22
N SER A 202 -88.66 32.34 25.90
CA SER A 202 -88.50 33.81 25.86
C SER A 202 -88.16 34.43 27.22
N ILE A 203 -88.72 33.89 28.31
CA ILE A 203 -88.46 34.36 29.67
C ILE A 203 -87.05 33.95 30.09
N VAL A 204 -86.61 32.72 29.80
CA VAL A 204 -85.24 32.27 30.08
C VAL A 204 -84.21 33.11 29.33
N GLN A 205 -84.45 33.44 28.07
CA GLN A 205 -83.61 34.37 27.29
C GLN A 205 -83.52 35.77 27.94
N SER A 206 -84.64 36.30 28.44
CA SER A 206 -84.67 37.61 29.10
C SER A 206 -83.86 37.63 30.41
N ILE A 207 -83.83 36.50 31.14
CA ILE A 207 -83.02 36.36 32.36
C ILE A 207 -81.54 36.25 32.02
N LYS A 208 -81.18 35.47 30.98
CA LYS A 208 -79.79 35.36 30.49
C LYS A 208 -79.21 36.72 30.12
N ASN A 209 -79.92 37.53 29.33
CA ASN A 209 -79.47 38.87 28.92
C ASN A 209 -79.38 39.88 30.07
N LYS A 210 -80.04 39.61 31.21
CA LYS A 210 -79.97 40.46 32.40
C LYS A 210 -78.84 40.06 33.36
N ALA A 211 -78.31 38.84 33.21
CA ALA A 211 -77.26 38.26 34.05
C ALA A 211 -75.86 38.27 33.40
N ALA A 212 -75.79 38.43 32.07
CA ALA A 212 -74.58 38.79 31.33
C ALA A 212 -74.25 40.28 31.51
#